data_AF-A0A959DG70-F1
#
_entry.id   AF-A0A959DG70-F1
#
_cell.length_a   1.000
_cell.length_b   1.000
_cell.length_c   1.000
_cell.angle_alpha   90.00
_cell.angle_beta   90.00
_cell.angle_gamma   90.00
#
_symmetry.space_group_name_H-M   'P 1'
#
loop_
_entity.id
_entity.type
_entity.pdbx_description
1 polymer ?
#
loop_
_entity_poly.entity_id
_entity_poly.type
_entity_poly.pdbx_seq_one_letter_code
_entity_poly.pdbx_strand_id
1 'polypeptide(L)'
;GIVGNHAKGTRFINSNHLIDEAICRNFDRISREIEGLFYGRFDIKCESLDALSTGENMKIIEINGTCSEPTHIYDPQRGTYWSALRDIARHWQIIGRIARANRRLGVPYLSHAITAREFLHLFAYQRKVRELGGS
;
A
#
# COMPACT_ATOMS: atom_id res chain seq x y z
N GLY A 1 12.35 15.90 5.05
CA GLY A 1 11.00 16.39 5.36
C GLY A 1 10.39 15.47 6.38
N ILE A 2 10.05 15.99 7.56
CA ILE A 2 9.60 15.18 8.70
C ILE A 2 8.23 14.59 8.36
N VAL A 3 8.23 13.29 8.09
CA VAL A 3 7.06 12.44 7.92
C VAL A 3 6.20 12.53 9.17
N GLY A 4 4.88 12.64 8.97
CA GLY A 4 3.86 12.89 9.99
C GLY A 4 4.07 12.13 11.27
N ASN A 5 4.69 12.81 12.24
CA ASN A 5 4.78 12.38 13.62
C ASN A 5 3.36 12.27 14.18
N HIS A 6 3.04 11.11 14.75
CA HIS A 6 1.81 10.70 15.41
C HIS A 6 1.41 11.57 16.64
N ALA A 7 1.99 12.77 16.78
CA ALA A 7 1.91 13.62 17.97
C ALA A 7 1.19 14.98 17.75
N LYS A 8 0.55 15.22 16.59
CA LYS A 8 -0.08 16.54 16.28
C LYS A 8 -1.54 16.52 15.81
N GLY A 9 -2.35 15.54 16.24
CA GLY A 9 -3.82 15.61 16.07
C GLY A 9 -4.35 15.22 14.69
N THR A 10 -3.59 14.44 13.90
CA THR A 10 -4.08 13.88 12.64
C THR A 10 -5.11 12.78 12.93
N ARG A 11 -6.36 12.99 12.49
CA ARG A 11 -7.42 11.98 12.59
C ARG A 11 -7.40 11.09 11.36
N PHE A 12 -7.13 9.80 11.56
CA PHE A 12 -7.36 8.78 10.54
C PHE A 12 -8.84 8.40 10.57
N ILE A 13 -9.52 8.49 9.43
CA ILE A 13 -10.94 8.15 9.29
C ILE A 13 -11.06 7.13 8.18
N ASN A 14 -11.62 5.96 8.49
CA ASN A 14 -12.04 5.03 7.46
C ASN A 14 -13.28 5.58 6.73
N SER A 15 -13.08 5.90 5.45
CA SER A 15 -14.09 6.43 4.53
C SER A 15 -14.41 5.46 3.38
N ASN A 16 -14.27 4.15 3.58
CA ASN A 16 -14.56 3.14 2.54
C ASN A 16 -15.99 3.22 2.00
N HIS A 17 -16.94 3.76 2.78
CA HIS A 17 -18.31 3.99 2.34
C HIS A 17 -18.44 5.09 1.26
N LEU A 18 -17.38 5.88 1.04
CA LEU A 18 -17.31 6.90 -0.01
C LEU A 18 -16.73 6.34 -1.32
N ILE A 19 -16.33 5.06 -1.35
CA ILE A 19 -15.88 4.43 -2.59
C ILE A 19 -17.08 4.28 -3.52
N ASP A 20 -17.00 4.95 -4.67
CA ASP A 20 -17.97 4.84 -5.74
C ASP A 20 -17.33 4.34 -7.04
N GLU A 21 -18.14 4.11 -8.07
CA GLU A 21 -17.64 3.63 -9.36
C GLU A 21 -16.77 4.65 -10.10
N ALA A 22 -16.98 5.96 -9.89
CA ALA A 22 -16.20 7.00 -10.56
C ALA A 22 -14.77 7.01 -10.03
N ILE A 23 -14.60 6.93 -8.71
CA ILE A 23 -13.31 6.74 -8.05
C ILE A 23 -12.65 5.47 -8.60
N CYS A 24 -13.35 4.34 -8.59
CA CYS A 24 -12.80 3.08 -9.11
C CYS A 24 -12.31 3.21 -10.56
N ARG A 25 -13.10 3.82 -11.46
CA ARG A 25 -12.71 4.03 -12.86
C ARG A 25 -11.48 4.92 -13.00
N ASN A 26 -11.39 5.99 -12.22
CA ASN A 26 -10.25 6.89 -12.28
C ASN A 26 -8.96 6.18 -11.80
N PHE A 27 -9.03 5.45 -10.69
CA PHE A 27 -7.88 4.67 -10.20
C PHE A 27 -7.51 3.50 -11.11
N ASP A 28 -8.47 2.87 -11.77
CA ASP A 28 -8.21 1.86 -12.81
C ASP A 28 -7.43 2.46 -13.98
N ARG A 29 -7.80 3.66 -14.44
CA ARG A 29 -7.08 4.37 -15.50
C ARG A 29 -5.63 4.64 -15.07
N ILE A 30 -5.44 5.23 -13.89
CA ILE A 30 -4.11 5.52 -13.34
C ILE A 30 -3.28 4.22 -13.22
N SER A 31 -3.87 3.15 -12.70
CA SER A 31 -3.15 1.89 -12.47
C SER A 31 -2.71 1.22 -13.76
N ARG A 32 -3.49 1.34 -14.84
CA ARG A 32 -3.15 0.80 -16.18
C ARG A 32 -1.99 1.53 -16.85
N GLU A 33 -1.75 2.79 -16.49
CA GLU A 33 -0.60 3.56 -16.99
C GLU A 33 0.72 3.10 -16.35
N ILE A 34 0.67 2.34 -15.25
CA ILE A 34 1.84 1.86 -14.52
C ILE A 34 2.07 0.38 -14.84
N GLU A 35 3.01 0.11 -15.74
CA GLU A 35 3.37 -1.25 -16.13
C GLU A 35 3.81 -2.08 -14.91
N GLY A 36 3.25 -3.28 -14.76
CA GLY A 36 3.57 -4.20 -13.68
C GLY A 36 2.89 -3.89 -12.33
N LEU A 37 2.03 -2.86 -12.25
CA LEU A 37 1.24 -2.59 -11.06
C LEU A 37 -0.03 -3.46 -11.04
N PHE A 38 -0.01 -4.51 -10.22
CA PHE A 38 -1.16 -5.39 -10.01
C PHE A 38 -1.82 -5.19 -8.64
N TYR A 39 -1.06 -4.68 -7.67
CA TYR A 39 -1.51 -4.48 -6.30
C TYR A 39 -0.68 -3.40 -5.63
N GLY A 40 -1.35 -2.50 -4.92
CA GLY A 40 -0.69 -1.50 -4.12
C GLY A 40 -1.65 -0.57 -3.39
N ARG A 41 -1.08 0.34 -2.61
CA ARG A 41 -1.75 1.45 -1.94
C ARG A 41 -1.26 2.75 -2.58
N PHE A 42 -2.19 3.66 -2.83
CA PHE A 42 -1.88 5.02 -3.24
C PHE A 42 -2.00 5.95 -2.05
N ASP A 43 -0.94 6.70 -1.77
CA ASP A 43 -0.99 7.80 -0.81
C ASP A 43 -1.17 9.10 -1.59
N ILE A 44 -2.30 9.77 -1.37
CA ILE A 44 -2.80 10.86 -2.22
C ILE A 44 -3.06 12.10 -1.39
N LYS A 45 -2.83 13.27 -2.01
CA LYS A 45 -3.30 14.56 -1.55
C LYS A 45 -4.25 15.16 -2.58
N CYS A 46 -5.46 15.49 -2.15
CA CYS A 46 -6.50 16.10 -2.98
C CYS A 46 -7.17 17.25 -2.23
N GLU A 47 -7.79 18.17 -2.97
CA GLU A 47 -8.48 19.34 -2.38
C GLU A 47 -9.91 19.01 -1.92
N SER A 48 -10.52 17.97 -2.48
CA SER A 48 -11.87 17.50 -2.13
C SER A 48 -12.01 15.99 -2.36
N LEU A 49 -13.16 15.41 -1.99
CA LEU A 49 -13.49 14.03 -2.34
C LEU A 49 -13.85 13.90 -3.82
N ASP A 50 -14.58 14.87 -4.38
CA ASP A 50 -14.92 14.91 -5.81
C ASP A 50 -13.68 14.87 -6.70
N ALA A 51 -12.56 15.46 -6.26
CA ALA A 51 -11.27 15.39 -6.94
C ALA A 51 -10.77 13.95 -7.13
N LEU A 52 -11.13 13.00 -6.25
CA LEU A 52 -10.80 11.58 -6.42
C LEU A 52 -11.62 10.93 -7.53
N SER A 53 -12.88 11.34 -7.69
CA SER A 53 -13.80 10.84 -8.71
C SER A 53 -13.46 11.39 -10.10
N THR A 54 -13.11 12.68 -10.20
CA THR A 54 -12.79 13.34 -11.48
C THR A 54 -11.32 13.15 -11.89
N GLY A 55 -10.42 12.98 -10.92
CA GLY A 55 -8.98 12.95 -11.15
C GLY A 55 -8.34 14.33 -11.30
N GLU A 56 -9.10 15.41 -11.10
CA GLU A 56 -8.61 16.79 -11.13
C GLU A 56 -8.17 17.24 -9.74
N ASN A 57 -7.18 18.14 -9.66
CA ASN A 57 -6.69 18.71 -8.39
C ASN A 57 -6.30 17.65 -7.33
N MET A 58 -5.83 16.49 -7.78
CA MET A 58 -5.24 15.45 -6.95
C MET A 58 -3.77 15.22 -7.32
N LYS A 59 -2.97 14.81 -6.33
CA LYS A 59 -1.57 14.43 -6.50
C LYS A 59 -1.31 13.11 -5.79
N ILE A 60 -0.70 12.17 -6.51
CA ILE A 60 -0.18 10.93 -5.94
C ILE A 60 1.19 11.25 -5.35
N ILE A 61 1.36 11.00 -4.05
CA ILE A 61 2.59 11.26 -3.30
C ILE A 61 3.49 10.02 -3.31
N GLU A 62 2.89 8.85 -3.10
CA GLU A 62 3.61 7.58 -3.04
C GLU A 62 2.72 6.44 -3.56
N ILE A 63 3.35 5.47 -4.22
CA ILE A 63 2.71 4.21 -4.59
C ILE A 63 3.46 3.09 -3.88
N ASN A 64 2.68 2.35 -3.11
CA ASN A 64 3.13 1.42 -2.10
C ASN A 64 2.76 0.01 -2.59
N GLY A 65 3.74 -0.82 -2.97
CA GLY A 65 3.50 -2.15 -3.55
C GLY A 65 3.08 -3.24 -2.54
N THR A 66 3.48 -4.49 -2.77
CA THR A 66 3.13 -5.62 -1.88
C THR A 66 3.83 -5.63 -0.53
N CYS A 67 4.93 -4.88 -0.36
CA CYS A 67 5.64 -4.75 0.91
C CYS A 67 5.08 -3.65 1.82
N SER A 68 4.05 -2.93 1.36
CA SER A 68 3.44 -1.88 2.14
C SER A 68 2.54 -2.50 3.20
N GLU A 69 3.01 -2.47 4.43
CA GLU A 69 2.25 -2.86 5.62
C GLU A 69 0.86 -2.19 5.56
N PRO A 70 -0.23 -2.94 5.72
CA PRO A 70 -1.56 -2.35 5.66
C PRO A 70 -1.70 -1.36 6.81
N THR A 71 -1.59 -0.06 6.56
CA THR A 71 -1.61 0.92 7.66
C THR A 71 -3.02 1.09 8.25
N HIS A 72 -4.05 0.49 7.65
CA HIS A 72 -5.44 0.51 8.11
C HIS A 72 -5.72 -0.35 9.35
N ILE A 73 -4.83 -1.29 9.71
CA ILE A 73 -4.97 -2.12 10.91
C ILE A 73 -4.61 -1.38 12.22
N TYR A 74 -4.08 -0.16 12.11
CA TYR A 74 -3.75 0.67 13.26
C TYR A 74 -4.85 1.69 13.63
N ASP A 75 -6.06 1.61 13.06
CA ASP A 75 -7.20 2.46 13.49
C ASP A 75 -7.85 1.90 14.77
N PRO A 76 -7.64 2.54 15.95
CA PRO A 76 -8.14 2.04 17.23
C PRO A 76 -9.66 2.23 17.39
N GLN A 77 -10.37 2.89 16.47
CA GLN A 77 -11.80 3.20 16.62
C GLN A 77 -12.75 2.22 15.94
N ARG A 78 -12.29 1.38 14.99
CA ARG A 78 -13.19 0.56 14.16
C ARG A 78 -12.75 -0.88 13.86
N GLY A 79 -11.53 -1.28 14.24
CA GLY A 79 -11.03 -2.63 13.99
C GLY A 79 -10.91 -3.48 15.26
N THR A 80 -11.59 -4.63 15.32
CA THR A 80 -11.20 -5.68 16.28
C THR A 80 -9.97 -6.43 15.77
N TYR A 81 -9.19 -7.05 16.67
CA TYR A 81 -8.07 -7.94 16.29
C TYR A 81 -8.45 -8.95 15.18
N TRP A 82 -9.66 -9.50 15.25
CA TRP A 82 -10.18 -10.44 14.26
C TRP A 82 -10.48 -9.80 12.90
N SER A 83 -10.96 -8.55 12.88
CA SER A 83 -11.15 -7.81 11.63
C SER A 83 -9.81 -7.53 10.94
N ALA A 84 -8.79 -7.16 11.72
CA ALA A 84 -7.44 -6.96 11.22
C ALA A 84 -6.86 -8.23 10.58
N LEU A 85 -6.95 -9.37 11.28
CA LEU A 85 -6.52 -10.66 10.73
C LEU A 85 -7.28 -11.04 9.46
N ARG A 86 -8.60 -10.76 9.41
CA ARG A 86 -9.42 -11.06 8.23
C ARG A 86 -9.00 -10.21 7.03
N ASP A 87 -8.70 -8.94 7.23
CA ASP A 87 -8.25 -8.04 6.17
C ASP A 87 -6.86 -8.46 5.67
N ILE A 88 -5.93 -8.77 6.58
CA ILE A 88 -4.63 -9.37 6.23
C ILE A 88 -4.85 -10.62 5.37
N ALA A 89 -5.66 -11.58 5.84
CA ALA A 89 -5.92 -12.82 5.10
C ALA A 89 -6.50 -12.55 3.70
N ARG A 90 -7.41 -11.57 3.56
CA ARG A 90 -7.96 -11.16 2.26
C ARG A 90 -6.86 -10.61 1.34
N HIS A 91 -5.98 -9.74 1.84
CA HIS A 91 -4.87 -9.20 1.06
C HIS A 91 -3.90 -10.30 0.61
N TRP A 92 -3.55 -11.24 1.48
CA TRP A 92 -2.72 -12.41 1.11
C TRP A 92 -3.38 -13.28 0.03
N GLN A 93 -4.70 -13.48 0.10
CA GLN A 93 -5.43 -14.21 -0.95
C GLN A 93 -5.37 -13.50 -2.31
N ILE A 94 -5.51 -12.17 -2.34
CA ILE A 94 -5.41 -11.36 -3.55
C ILE A 94 -4.00 -11.45 -4.14
N ILE A 95 -2.98 -11.23 -3.31
CA ILE A 95 -1.56 -11.32 -3.71
C ILE A 95 -1.26 -12.73 -4.25
N GLY A 96 -1.73 -13.78 -3.58
CA GLY A 96 -1.56 -15.16 -4.03
C GLY A 96 -2.25 -15.45 -5.37
N ARG A 97 -3.42 -14.84 -5.64
CA ARG A 97 -4.10 -14.95 -6.95
C ARG A 97 -3.28 -14.27 -8.05
N ILE A 98 -2.78 -13.07 -7.81
CA ILE A 98 -1.92 -12.33 -8.74
C ILE A 98 -0.63 -13.12 -9.02
N ALA A 99 0.03 -13.63 -7.99
CA ALA A 99 1.25 -14.41 -8.13
C ALA A 99 1.03 -15.66 -9.00
N ARG A 100 -0.09 -16.37 -8.82
CA ARG A 100 -0.47 -17.51 -9.67
C ARG A 100 -0.78 -17.09 -11.11
N ALA A 101 -1.44 -15.96 -11.31
CA ALA A 101 -1.73 -15.43 -12.65
C ALA A 101 -0.42 -15.07 -13.38
N ASN A 102 0.49 -14.35 -12.71
CA ASN A 102 1.80 -13.99 -13.26
C ASN A 102 2.64 -15.24 -13.54
N ARG A 103 2.54 -16.28 -12.71
CA ARG A 103 3.20 -17.56 -12.98
C ARG A 103 2.70 -18.24 -14.26
N ARG A 104 1.40 -18.15 -14.56
CA ARG A 104 0.84 -18.66 -15.83
C ARG A 104 1.34 -17.86 -17.04
N LEU A 105 1.66 -16.57 -16.84
CA LEU A 105 2.27 -15.71 -17.85
C LEU A 105 3.80 -15.89 -17.97
N GLY A 106 4.38 -16.86 -17.25
CA GLY A 106 5.80 -17.21 -17.34
C GLY A 106 6.70 -16.50 -16.33
N VAL A 107 6.16 -15.66 -15.44
CA VAL A 107 6.95 -15.01 -14.39
C VAL A 107 7.31 -16.04 -13.30
N PRO A 108 8.60 -16.32 -13.05
CA PRO A 108 8.98 -17.26 -12.00
C PRO A 108 8.66 -16.68 -10.62
N TYR A 109 8.40 -17.57 -9.65
CA TYR A 109 8.37 -17.13 -8.26
C TYR A 109 9.78 -16.77 -7.82
N LEU A 110 9.90 -15.78 -6.93
CA LEU A 110 11.19 -15.47 -6.32
C LEU A 110 11.71 -16.72 -5.60
N SER A 111 12.94 -17.11 -5.92
CA SER A 111 13.59 -18.22 -5.23
C SER A 111 13.75 -17.89 -3.74
N HIS A 112 13.44 -18.83 -2.86
CA HIS A 112 13.60 -18.67 -1.41
C HIS A 112 15.01 -18.20 -1.02
N ALA A 113 16.05 -18.66 -1.73
CA ALA A 113 17.43 -18.25 -1.49
C ALA A 113 17.68 -16.78 -1.86
N ILE A 114 17.11 -16.33 -2.97
CA ILE A 114 17.17 -14.92 -3.39
C ILE A 114 16.40 -14.08 -2.38
N THR A 115 15.16 -14.47 -2.04
CA THR A 115 14.33 -13.80 -1.04
C THR A 115 15.07 -13.63 0.30
N ALA A 116 15.68 -14.69 0.84
CA ALA A 116 16.43 -14.63 2.08
C ALA A 116 17.62 -13.67 2.01
N ARG A 117 18.37 -13.69 0.90
CA ARG A 117 19.49 -12.76 0.68
C ARG A 117 19.02 -11.32 0.61
N GLU A 118 17.96 -11.04 -0.14
CA GLU A 118 17.41 -9.69 -0.26
C GLU A 118 16.87 -9.19 1.10
N PHE A 119 16.23 -10.06 1.90
CA PHE A 119 15.83 -9.70 3.27
C PHE A 119 17.02 -9.37 4.16
N LEU A 120 18.11 -10.16 4.11
CA LEU A 120 19.33 -9.86 4.86
C LEU A 120 19.93 -8.51 4.45
N HIS A 121 19.96 -8.21 3.14
CA HIS A 121 20.40 -6.92 2.62
C HIS A 121 19.52 -5.78 3.14
N LEU A 122 18.19 -5.97 3.14
CA LEU A 122 17.23 -4.97 3.60
C LEU A 122 17.38 -4.71 5.10
N PHE A 123 17.57 -5.75 5.91
CA PHE A 123 17.83 -5.61 7.35
C PHE A 123 19.15 -4.90 7.63
N ALA A 124 20.22 -5.23 6.89
CA ALA A 124 21.51 -4.55 7.01
C ALA A 124 21.39 -3.06 6.62
N TYR A 125 20.67 -2.75 5.55
CA TYR A 125 20.39 -1.39 5.10
C TYR A 125 19.58 -0.61 6.15
N GLN A 126 18.49 -1.18 6.67
CA GLN A 126 17.67 -0.56 7.71
C GLN A 126 18.47 -0.27 8.99
N ARG A 127 19.36 -1.18 9.39
CA ARG A 127 20.26 -0.96 10.52
C ARG A 127 21.17 0.25 10.28
N LYS A 128 21.79 0.33 9.09
CA LYS A 128 22.64 1.45 8.69
C LYS A 128 21.89 2.78 8.60
N VAL A 129 20.67 2.79 8.06
CA VAL A 129 19.81 4.00 8.02
C VAL A 129 19.45 4.47 9.43
N ARG A 130 19.18 3.54 10.35
CA ARG A 130 18.86 3.86 11.75
C ARG A 130 20.06 4.43 12.51
N GLU A 131 21.28 3.96 12.19
CA GLU A 131 22.53 4.53 12.71
C GLU A 131 22.81 5.93 12.16
N LEU A 132 22.47 6.21 10.89
CA LEU A 132 22.67 7.51 10.24
C LEU A 132 21.58 8.55 10.57
N GLY A 133 20.37 8.12 10.92
CA GLY A 133 19.26 9.01 11.29
C GLY A 133 19.19 9.37 12.77
N GLY A 134 20.12 8.83 13.58
CA GLY A 134 20.25 9.08 15.03
C GLY A 134 21.28 10.13 15.42
N SER A 135 21.85 10.87 14.46
CA SER A 135 22.79 11.99 14.67
C SER A 135 22.13 13.35 14.46
#